data_AF-A0A7K0SJU0-F1
#
_entry.id   AF-A0A7K0SJU0-F1
#
_cell.length_a   1.000
_cell.length_b   1.000
_cell.length_c   1.000
_cell.angle_alpha   90.00
_cell.angle_beta   90.00
_cell.angle_gamma   90.00
#
_symmetry.space_group_name_H-M   'P 1'
#
loop_
_entity.id
_entity.type
_entity.pdbx_description
1 polymer ?
#
loop_
_entity_poly.entity_id
_entity_poly.type
_entity_poly.pdbx_seq_one_letter_code
_entity_poly.pdbx_strand_id
1 'polypeptide(L)' 'MAFKVGETVVYPHHGAAKIIAITTRDFQGEQQKFLKLQVSQSNL' A
#
# COMPACT_ATOMS: atom_id res chain seq x y z
N MET A 1 -7.86 9.45 -8.37
CA MET A 1 -6.41 9.22 -8.53
C MET A 1 -6.16 7.73 -8.56
N ALA A 2 -5.44 7.22 -9.56
CA ALA A 2 -5.10 5.80 -9.63
C ALA A 2 -3.74 5.58 -8.96
N PHE A 3 -3.69 4.71 -7.95
CA PHE A 3 -2.44 4.31 -7.29
C PHE A 3 -1.48 3.67 -8.30
N LYS A 4 -0.18 4.05 -8.25
CA LYS A 4 0.88 3.46 -9.07
C LYS A 4 1.99 2.85 -8.21
N VAL A 5 2.58 1.77 -8.72
CA VAL A 5 3.81 1.21 -8.13
C VAL A 5 4.92 2.27 -8.23
N GLY A 6 5.63 2.48 -7.13
CA GLY A 6 6.68 3.47 -7.01
C GLY A 6 6.26 4.76 -6.32
N GLU A 7 4.96 5.05 -6.20
CA GLU A 7 4.46 6.23 -5.50
C GLU A 7 4.63 6.09 -3.98
N THR A 8 4.96 7.20 -3.33
CA THR A 8 4.96 7.33 -1.88
C THR A 8 3.59 7.82 -1.42
N VAL A 9 3.01 7.11 -0.46
CA VAL A 9 1.76 7.45 0.22
C VAL A 9 2.00 7.59 1.71
N VAL A 10 1.16 8.36 2.39
CA VAL A 10 1.20 8.45 3.86
C VAL A 10 0.20 7.46 4.43
N TYR A 11 0.68 6.50 5.21
CA TYR A 11 -0.18 5.58 5.94
C TYR A 11 -0.39 6.15 7.35
N PRO A 12 -1.64 6.50 7.74
CA PRO A 12 -1.91 7.07 9.06
C PRO A 12 -1.28 6.22 10.17
N HIS A 13 -0.67 6.89 11.15
CA HIS A 13 0.06 6.28 12.28
C HIS A 13 1.34 5.47 11.93
N HIS A 14 1.71 5.34 10.66
CA HIS A 14 2.88 4.55 10.22
C HIS A 14 3.87 5.33 9.35
N GLY A 15 3.59 6.61 9.05
CA GLY A 15 4.47 7.48 8.29
C GLY A 15 4.40 7.26 6.77
N ALA A 16 5.49 7.62 6.08
CA ALA A 16 5.60 7.48 4.63
C ALA A 16 5.85 6.01 4.24
N ALA A 17 5.13 5.53 3.23
CA ALA A 17 5.27 4.19 2.69
C ALA A 17 5.29 4.21 1.17
N LYS A 18 6.07 3.32 0.56
CA LYS A 18 6.15 3.18 -0.90
C LYS A 18 5.25 2.05 -1.38
N ILE A 19 4.47 2.27 -2.43
CA ILE A 19 3.71 1.21 -3.09
C ILE A 19 4.70 0.36 -3.89
N ILE A 20 4.89 -0.90 -3.49
CA ILE A 20 5.81 -1.82 -4.17
C ILE A 20 5.09 -2.82 -5.07
N ALA A 21 3.79 -3.05 -4.85
CA ALA A 21 2.97 -3.88 -5.72
C ALA A 21 1.49 -3.53 -5.59
N ILE A 22 0.73 -3.81 -6.65
CA ILE A 22 -0.72 -3.70 -6.69
C ILE A 22 -1.24 -5.06 -7.15
N THR A 23 -2.06 -5.72 -6.34
CA THR A 23 -2.60 -7.05 -6.67
C THR A 23 -4.10 -7.11 -6.45
N THR A 24 -4.83 -7.77 -7.33
CA THR A 24 -6.24 -8.11 -7.11
C THR A 24 -6.31 -9.53 -6.58
N ARG A 25 -7.06 -9.75 -5.49
CA ARG A 25 -7.22 -11.06 -4.86
C ARG A 25 -8.65 -11.19 -4.34
N ASP A 26 -9.13 -12.41 -4.24
CA ASP A 26 -10.37 -12.68 -3.50
C ASP A 26 -10.16 -12.38 -2.02
N PHE A 27 -11.04 -11.55 -1.45
CA PHE A 27 -11.10 -11.29 -0.02
C PHE A 27 -12.56 -11.23 0.38
N GLN A 28 -12.96 -12.15 1.25
CA GLN A 28 -14.36 -12.33 1.68
C GLN A 28 -15.33 -12.61 0.52
N GLY A 29 -14.91 -13.37 -0.50
CA GLY A 29 -15.75 -13.74 -1.64
C GLY A 29 -15.90 -12.64 -2.70
N GLU A 30 -15.18 -11.52 -2.55
CA GLU A 30 -15.13 -10.45 -3.53
C GLU A 30 -13.70 -10.17 -4.00
N GLN A 31 -13.54 -9.88 -5.29
CA GLN A 31 -12.25 -9.45 -5.84
C GLN A 31 -11.93 -8.02 -5.40
N GLN A 32 -10.93 -7.89 -4.53
CA GLN A 32 -10.49 -6.60 -4.00
C GLN A 32 -9.06 -6.26 -4.42
N LYS A 33 -8.79 -4.96 -4.58
CA LYS A 33 -7.48 -4.44 -4.95
C LYS A 33 -6.66 -4.14 -3.69
N PHE A 34 -5.53 -4.80 -3.54
CA PHE A 34 -4.60 -4.61 -2.44
C PHE A 34 -3.33 -3.87 -2.89
N LEU A 35 -2.86 -2.96 -2.05
CA LEU A 35 -1.58 -2.26 -2.20
C LEU A 35 -0.58 -2.89 -1.23
N LYS A 36 0.53 -3.41 -1.74
CA LYS A 36 1.65 -3.81 -0.88
C LYS A 36 2.50 -2.58 -0.61
N LEU A 37 2.57 -2.19 0.65
CA LEU A 37 3.31 -1.02 1.09
C LEU A 37 4.63 -1.46 1.75
N GLN A 38 5.71 -0.80 1.38
CA GLN A 38 6.97 -0.84 2.11
C GLN A 38 7.02 0.40 3.01
N VAL A 39 6.79 0.20 4.30
CA VAL A 39 6.87 1.27 5.30
C VAL A 39 8.34 1.52 5.62
N SER A 40 8.78 2.77 5.50
CA SER A 40 10.05 3.18 6.07
C SER A 40 9.83 3.32 7.56
N GLN A 41 10.27 2.34 8.36
CA GLN A 41 10.23 2.43 9.82
C GLN A 41 11.11 3.62 10.23
N SER A 42 10.48 4.77 10.48
CA SER A 42 11.15 5.87 11.16
C SER A 42 11.11 5.52 12.65
N ASN A 43 12.04 4.69 13.09
CA ASN A 43 12.33 4.55 14.50
C ASN A 43 13.00 5.87 14.94
N LEU A 44 12.21 6.76 15.53
CA LEU A 44 12.69 7.89 16.33
C LEU A 44 11.99 7.83 17.68
#